data_AF-A0A8R1ILT8-F1
#
_entry.id   AF-A0A8R1ILT8-F1
#
_cell.length_a   1.000
_cell.length_b   1.000
_cell.length_c   1.000
_cell.angle_alpha   90.00
_cell.angle_beta   90.00
_cell.angle_gamma   90.00
#
_symmetry.space_group_name_H-M   'P 1'
#
loop_
_entity.id
_entity.type
_entity.pdbx_description
1 polymer ?
#
loop_
_entity_poly.entity_id
_entity_poly.type
_entity_poly.pdbx_seq_one_letter_code
_entity_poly.pdbx_strand_id
1 'polypeptide(L)' 'GILARRVYKNGAQYNTVQDLKADVIQEWDSISVAELQKLVASMPNRMFKIIQNNGGETRY' A
#
# COMPACT_ATOMS: atom_id res chain seq x y z
N GLY A 1 -2.26 1.46 -2.17
CA GLY A 1 -1.64 0.48 -1.25
C GLY A 1 -0.17 0.78 -1.02
N ILE A 2 0.50 0.11 -0.06
CA ILE A 2 1.93 0.34 0.24
C ILE A 2 2.83 0.11 -0.99
N LEU A 3 2.60 -0.98 -1.73
CA LEU A 3 3.38 -1.34 -2.92
C LEU A 3 3.27 -0.28 -4.02
N ALA A 4 2.04 0.12 -4.38
CA ALA A 4 1.82 1.15 -5.39
C ALA A 4 2.49 2.49 -5.04
N ARG A 5 2.53 2.88 -3.76
CA ARG A 5 3.22 4.11 -3.31
C ARG A 5 4.74 4.00 -3.44
N ARG A 6 5.32 2.80 -3.34
CA ARG A 6 6.75 2.57 -3.52
C ARG A 6 7.13 2.54 -5.00
N VAL A 7 6.40 1.77 -5.80
CA VAL A 7 6.60 1.65 -7.25
C VAL A 7 6.53 3.03 -7.91
N TYR A 8 5.49 3.81 -7.63
CA TYR A 8 5.32 5.13 -8.22
C TYR A 8 5.93 6.28 -7.38
N LYS A 9 6.91 5.99 -6.51
CA LYS A 9 7.51 7.03 -5.65
C LYS A 9 8.12 8.14 -6.51
N ASN A 10 8.02 9.38 -6.04
CA ASN A 10 8.58 10.55 -6.71
C ASN A 10 8.07 10.75 -8.16
N GLY A 11 6.87 10.24 -8.48
CA GLY A 11 6.29 10.38 -9.81
C GLY A 11 6.93 9.47 -10.86
N ALA A 12 7.54 8.34 -10.45
CA ALA A 12 8.10 7.36 -11.37
C ALA A 12 7.09 6.96 -12.46
N GLN A 13 7.58 6.85 -13.69
CA GLN A 13 6.83 6.41 -14.86
C GLN A 13 7.66 5.38 -15.62
N TYR A 14 6.98 4.48 -16.32
CA TYR A 14 7.61 3.36 -17.01
C TYR A 14 7.22 3.38 -18.48
N ASN A 15 8.21 3.27 -19.36
CA ASN A 15 7.99 3.24 -20.80
C ASN A 15 7.53 1.87 -21.30
N THR A 16 7.85 0.81 -20.55
CA THR A 16 7.47 -0.56 -20.89
C THR A 16 6.82 -1.28 -19.71
N VAL A 17 6.00 -2.29 -20.05
CA VAL A 17 5.42 -3.20 -19.05
C VAL A 17 6.51 -4.02 -18.35
N GLN A 18 7.62 -4.31 -19.03
CA GLN A 18 8.71 -5.09 -18.46
C GLN A 18 9.43 -4.32 -17.34
N ASP A 19 9.68 -3.04 -17.54
CA ASP A 19 10.29 -2.17 -16.51
C ASP A 19 9.37 -2.04 -15.29
N LEU A 20 8.07 -1.83 -15.51
CA LEU A 20 7.08 -1.80 -14.43
C LEU A 20 7.06 -3.12 -13.65
N LYS A 21 7.11 -4.27 -14.33
CA LYS A 21 7.12 -5.59 -13.68
C LYS A 21 8.38 -5.78 -12.84
N ALA A 22 9.54 -5.39 -13.35
CA ALA A 22 10.80 -5.49 -12.62
C ALA A 22 10.75 -4.68 -11.31
N ASP A 23 10.28 -3.43 -11.38
CA ASP A 23 10.17 -2.56 -10.20
C ASP A 23 9.11 -3.04 -9.20
N VAL A 24 7.98 -3.59 -9.69
CA VAL A 24 6.96 -4.19 -8.82
C VAL A 24 7.54 -5.35 -8.01
N ILE A 25 8.33 -6.23 -8.64
CA ILE A 25 8.98 -7.35 -7.96
C ILE A 25 10.02 -6.84 -6.96
N GLN A 26 10.88 -5.93 -7.39
CA GLN A 26 11.92 -5.34 -6.53
C GLN A 26 11.32 -4.65 -5.29
N GLU A 27 10.29 -3.82 -5.47
CA GLU A 27 9.65 -3.12 -4.35
C GLU A 27 8.76 -4.04 -3.51
N TRP A 28 8.31 -5.18 -4.03
CA TRP A 28 7.65 -6.21 -3.24
C TRP A 28 8.63 -6.93 -2.31
N ASP A 29 9.76 -7.37 -2.86
CA ASP A 29 10.80 -8.09 -2.10
C ASP A 29 11.47 -7.18 -1.05
N SER A 30 11.41 -5.86 -1.24
CA SER A 30 11.91 -4.87 -0.27
C SER A 30 10.94 -4.61 0.90
N ILE A 31 9.71 -5.11 0.85
CA ILE A 31 8.74 -4.93 1.95
C ILE A 31 9.01 -5.98 3.03
N SER A 32 9.36 -5.51 4.22
CA SER A 32 9.59 -6.41 5.35
C SER A 32 8.29 -7.01 5.89
N VAL A 33 8.37 -8.22 6.45
CA VAL A 33 7.25 -8.85 7.17
C VAL A 33 6.74 -7.95 8.30
N ALA A 34 7.64 -7.24 9.00
CA ALA A 34 7.27 -6.30 10.05
C ALA A 34 6.40 -5.14 9.56
N GLU A 35 6.64 -4.63 8.34
CA GLU A 35 5.79 -3.61 7.73
C GLU A 35 4.40 -4.14 7.39
N LEU A 36 4.31 -5.36 6.86
CA LEU A 36 3.02 -6.02 6.61
C LEU A 36 2.25 -6.24 7.91
N GLN A 37 2.93 -6.69 8.97
CA GLN A 37 2.33 -6.85 10.30
C GLN A 37 1.80 -5.54 10.86
N LYS A 38 2.51 -4.41 10.67
CA LYS A 38 2.00 -3.08 11.05
C LYS A 38 0.71 -2.70 10.31
N LEU A 39 0.58 -3.09 9.04
CA LEU A 39 -0.66 -2.86 8.29
C LEU A 39 -1.83 -3.65 8.90
N VAL A 40 -1.62 -4.92 9.22
CA VAL A 40 -2.64 -5.76 9.88
C VAL A 40 -2.99 -5.20 11.26
N ALA A 41 -1.99 -4.82 12.05
CA ALA A 41 -2.20 -4.22 13.37
C ALA A 41 -2.98 -2.89 13.32
N SER A 42 -2.97 -2.20 12.16
CA SER A 42 -3.76 -0.97 11.96
C SER A 42 -5.24 -1.22 11.64
N MET A 43 -5.66 -2.45 11.36
CA MET A 43 -7.04 -2.77 10.97
C MET A 43 -8.10 -2.37 12.00
N PRO A 44 -7.92 -2.60 13.32
CA PRO A 44 -8.89 -2.13 14.32
C PRO A 44 -9.14 -0.63 14.24
N ASN A 45 -8.09 0.17 14.02
CA ASN A 45 -8.22 1.64 13.88
C ASN A 45 -9.05 2.04 12.65
N ARG A 46 -8.98 1.26 11.56
CA ARG A 46 -9.82 1.48 10.37
C ARG A 46 -11.27 1.13 10.66
N MET A 47 -11.52 0.02 11.35
CA MET A 47 -12.86 -0.38 11.78
C MET A 47 -13.50 0.67 12.68
N PHE A 48 -12.77 1.22 13.65
CA PHE A 48 -13.26 2.32 14.49
C PHE A 48 -13.69 3.54 13.67
N LYS A 49 -12.93 3.90 12.62
CA LYS A 49 -13.30 5.01 11.73
C LYS A 49 -14.56 4.73 10.92
N ILE A 50 -14.75 3.51 10.44
CA ILE A 50 -15.98 3.10 9.74
C ILE A 50 -17.19 3.24 10.69
N ILE A 51 -17.04 2.77 11.94
CA ILE A 51 -18.10 2.89 12.96
C ILE A 51 -18.41 4.36 13.23
N GLN A 52 -17.40 5.19 13.45
CA GLN A 52 -17.57 6.63 13.68
C GLN A 52 -18.21 7.35 12.48
N ASN A 53 -17.98 6.85 11.26
CA ASN A 53 -18.60 7.37 10.06
C ASN A 53 -19.94 6.70 9.71
N ASN A 54 -20.56 5.97 10.64
CA ASN A 54 -21.84 5.27 10.45
C ASN A 54 -21.86 4.37 9.20
N GLY A 55 -20.74 3.67 8.94
CA GLY A 55 -20.60 2.82 7.76
C GLY A 55 -20.18 3.55 6.47
N GLY A 56 -20.00 4.87 6.53
CA GLY A 56 -19.50 5.67 5.41
C GLY A 56 -18.03 5.42 5.06
N GLU A 57 -17.59 6.03 3.97
CA GLU A 57 -16.23 5.85 3.43
C GLU A 57 -15.13 6.33 4.39
N THR A 58 -13.92 5.80 4.21
CA THR A 58 -12.75 6.24 4.97
C THR A 58 -11.64 6.65 4.01
N ARG A 59 -10.64 7.39 4.51
CA ARG A 59 -9.47 7.81 3.72
C ARG A 59 -8.48 6.67 3.37
N TYR A 60 -8.81 5.43 3.71
CA TYR A 60 -7.92 4.27 3.53
C TYR A 60 -8.09 3.62 2.16
#